data_AF-A0A176W396-F1
#
_entry.id   AF-A0A176W396-F1
#
_cell.length_a   1.000
_cell.length_b   1.000
_cell.length_c   1.000
_cell.angle_alpha   90.00
_cell.angle_beta   90.00
_cell.angle_gamma   90.00
#
_symmetry.space_group_name_H-M   'P 1'
#
loop_
_entity.id
_entity.type
_entity.pdbx_description
1 polymer ?
#
loop_
_entity_poly.entity_id
_entity_poly.type
_entity_poly.pdbx_seq_one_letter_code
_entity_poly.pdbx_strand_id
1 'polypeptide(L)'
;MQIALGAVGGGSRTIAAPSSLAGLRNYSLQNRKQQQQQQRLLQRKEERNERQQGIGRSSWRKRRRGFLTMTESMSEGVRQMTVSPSGKQWVEKGGLQAIPRLDDYLGPLPRISNPMINNKFFKPAEGFFVTDYDVCSQFVAFDTRHLGTPVYFLRAGPRESVVFKPHEVKAAIVTCGGLCPGINTVIRELVMGLSDLYDVQSIDGIKAGYRGFYSGDKMKLNRHVVDDWHRKGGSVLGTSRGGFDLEKIVDGIEEAGYNQLYVIGGDGTMRGASMISEEITKRNLKITMTAIPKTVDNDIGIIDKSFGLDTAVEKAQAAISAGHVEAQSTPNGVGVVKLMGRNAGHIALRATLSSRDVDCCLIPEVPFFTEGPGGLFEFLDGRISENGHCVVVVAEGAGQDLIPRTAEQGFDDSGNLQLLDIGQWLVAELKKWWKKHNPDKLFAVKYIDPTYMVRAVPSNAADTFFCTLLAQSAVHGAMAGYTSFVAGTVNGVYCYIPLDQISQSTHKVDIHNHIWAWVRSINSQPDFKACENRNSNGSASDMDLNFTPKEKAAAAEKSD
;
A
#
# COMPACT_ATOMS: atom_id res chain seq x y z
N MET A 1 13.21 -1.13 -61.56
CA MET A 1 11.85 -0.59 -61.77
C MET A 1 11.34 -0.18 -60.39
N GLN A 2 11.65 0.99 -59.82
CA GLN A 2 11.37 2.37 -60.25
C GLN A 2 9.88 2.63 -60.47
N ILE A 3 9.27 3.41 -59.55
CA ILE A 3 8.22 4.44 -59.64
C ILE A 3 7.94 4.82 -58.16
N ALA A 4 8.53 5.91 -57.63
CA ALA A 4 8.10 7.32 -57.66
C ALA A 4 6.81 7.57 -56.82
N LEU A 5 6.93 8.15 -55.61
CA LEU A 5 7.00 9.58 -55.26
C LEU A 5 5.64 10.30 -55.27
N GLY A 6 5.17 10.65 -54.06
CA GLY A 6 4.15 11.66 -53.80
C GLY A 6 4.51 12.39 -52.51
N ALA A 7 5.18 13.53 -52.65
CA ALA A 7 5.65 14.38 -51.57
C ALA A 7 4.52 15.29 -51.04
N VAL A 8 4.46 15.45 -49.71
CA VAL A 8 3.86 16.64 -49.07
C VAL A 8 4.89 17.16 -48.08
N GLY A 9 5.35 18.39 -48.33
CA GLY A 9 6.42 19.05 -47.59
C GLY A 9 5.98 19.59 -46.23
N GLY A 10 6.92 19.55 -45.29
CA GLY A 10 6.87 20.26 -44.02
C GLY A 10 8.28 20.32 -43.45
N GLY A 11 8.96 21.46 -43.63
CA GLY A 11 10.35 21.63 -43.24
C GLY A 11 10.56 21.52 -41.73
N SER A 12 11.34 20.52 -41.31
CA SER A 12 11.88 20.45 -39.95
C SER A 12 13.30 21.03 -39.96
N ARG A 13 13.48 22.23 -39.36
CA ARG A 13 14.81 22.75 -39.03
C ARG A 13 15.33 21.98 -37.82
N THR A 14 16.17 20.98 -38.06
CA THR A 14 16.96 20.32 -37.01
C THR A 14 17.96 21.33 -36.44
N ILE A 15 17.74 21.78 -35.19
CA ILE A 15 18.73 22.56 -34.44
C ILE A 15 19.77 21.57 -33.91
N ALA A 16 20.98 21.60 -34.47
CA ALA A 16 22.09 20.79 -33.99
C ALA A 16 22.50 21.23 -32.57
N ALA A 17 22.57 20.28 -31.64
CA ALA A 17 23.09 20.50 -30.29
C ALA A 17 24.62 20.69 -30.32
N PRO A 18 25.19 21.65 -29.58
CA PRO A 18 26.63 21.92 -29.64
C PRO A 18 27.44 20.85 -28.89
N SER A 19 28.43 20.27 -29.56
CA SER A 19 29.29 19.18 -29.06
C SER A 19 30.47 19.64 -28.19
N SER A 20 30.50 20.91 -27.73
CA SER A 20 31.57 21.45 -26.90
C SER A 20 31.07 22.16 -25.64
N LEU A 21 31.84 22.06 -24.55
CA LEU A 21 31.57 22.70 -23.25
C LEU A 21 31.37 24.23 -23.34
N ALA A 22 32.01 24.89 -24.30
CA ALA A 22 31.82 26.32 -24.56
C ALA A 22 30.45 26.61 -25.21
N GLY A 23 29.95 25.72 -26.08
CA GLY A 23 28.64 25.84 -26.71
C GLY A 23 27.47 25.66 -25.73
N LEU A 24 27.61 24.76 -24.75
CA LEU A 24 26.62 24.55 -23.69
C LEU A 24 26.48 25.76 -22.75
N ARG A 25 27.59 26.43 -22.42
CA ARG A 25 27.57 27.67 -21.61
C ARG A 25 26.89 28.84 -22.33
N ASN A 26 27.14 29.00 -23.63
CA ASN A 26 26.50 30.04 -24.42
C ASN A 26 24.99 29.79 -24.61
N TYR A 27 24.58 28.54 -24.78
CA TYR A 27 23.16 28.16 -24.86
C TYR A 27 22.40 28.43 -23.54
N SER A 28 23.02 28.13 -22.40
CA SER A 28 22.51 28.44 -21.05
C SER A 28 22.30 29.94 -20.82
N LEU A 29 23.26 30.77 -21.24
CA LEU A 29 23.18 32.23 -21.12
C LEU A 29 22.08 32.83 -22.01
N GLN A 30 21.88 32.28 -23.22
CA GLN A 30 20.82 32.71 -24.12
C GLN A 30 19.42 32.40 -23.55
N ASN A 31 19.23 31.21 -22.96
CA ASN A 31 17.98 30.83 -22.30
C ASN A 31 17.67 31.71 -21.08
N ARG A 32 18.68 32.05 -20.26
CA ARG A 32 18.48 32.98 -19.12
C ARG A 32 18.07 34.38 -19.59
N LYS A 33 18.65 34.89 -20.69
CA LYS A 33 18.26 36.18 -21.26
C LYS A 33 16.83 36.15 -21.82
N GLN A 34 16.42 35.06 -22.48
CA GLN A 34 15.04 34.90 -22.96
C GLN A 34 14.03 34.81 -21.82
N GLN A 35 14.32 34.06 -20.75
CA GLN A 35 13.44 33.99 -19.57
C GLN A 35 13.29 35.35 -18.86
N GLN A 36 14.38 36.10 -18.71
CA GLN A 36 14.32 37.46 -18.15
C GLN A 36 13.51 38.42 -19.05
N GLN A 37 13.58 38.26 -20.36
CA GLN A 37 12.82 39.08 -21.30
C GLN A 37 11.32 38.75 -21.25
N GLN A 38 10.95 37.46 -21.10
CA GLN A 38 9.57 37.02 -20.89
C GLN A 38 9.00 37.53 -19.56
N GLN A 39 9.78 37.46 -18.47
CA GLN A 39 9.36 38.01 -17.16
C GLN A 39 9.11 39.52 -17.21
N ARG A 40 9.95 40.28 -17.93
CA ARG A 40 9.76 41.72 -18.12
C ARG A 40 8.52 42.04 -18.96
N LEU A 41 8.17 41.20 -19.92
CA LEU A 41 6.94 41.33 -20.72
C LEU A 41 5.68 41.04 -19.90
N LEU A 42 5.75 40.05 -18.99
CA LEU A 42 4.67 39.73 -18.05
C LEU A 42 4.44 40.88 -17.05
N GLN A 43 5.50 41.43 -16.45
CA GLN A 43 5.39 42.61 -15.59
C GLN A 43 4.79 43.81 -16.32
N ARG A 44 5.19 44.07 -17.57
CA ARG A 44 4.61 45.16 -18.38
C ARG A 44 3.14 44.93 -18.74
N LYS A 45 2.70 43.67 -18.88
CA LYS A 45 1.29 43.31 -19.09
C LYS A 45 0.48 43.53 -17.81
N GLU A 46 1.01 43.15 -16.66
CA GLU A 46 0.39 43.39 -15.35
C GLU A 46 0.26 44.90 -15.06
N GLU A 47 1.32 45.68 -15.27
CA GLU A 47 1.28 47.15 -15.12
C GLU A 47 0.27 47.82 -16.07
N ARG A 48 0.03 47.25 -17.26
CA ARG A 48 -1.00 47.73 -18.21
C ARG A 48 -2.42 47.41 -17.72
N ASN A 49 -2.63 46.21 -17.17
CA ASN A 49 -3.90 45.81 -16.56
C ASN A 49 -4.21 46.64 -15.30
N GLU A 50 -3.21 46.95 -14.49
CA GLU A 50 -3.34 47.80 -13.30
C GLU A 50 -3.75 49.25 -13.65
N ARG A 51 -3.23 49.80 -14.76
CA ARG A 51 -3.65 51.12 -15.26
C ARG A 51 -5.08 51.13 -15.80
N GLN A 52 -5.59 50.00 -16.31
CA GLN A 52 -6.97 49.88 -16.80
C GLN A 52 -8.00 49.69 -15.68
N GLN A 53 -7.58 49.19 -14.50
CA GLN A 53 -8.51 48.89 -13.39
C GLN A 53 -8.60 49.95 -12.29
N GLY A 54 -7.87 51.08 -12.38
CA GLY A 54 -8.10 52.25 -11.52
C GLY A 54 -7.91 52.03 -10.02
N ILE A 55 -7.07 51.07 -9.59
CA ILE A 55 -6.85 50.77 -8.17
C ILE A 55 -5.73 51.66 -7.61
N GLY A 56 -6.11 52.59 -6.72
CA GLY A 56 -5.19 53.56 -6.11
C GLY A 56 -4.10 52.94 -5.21
N ARG A 57 -2.88 53.47 -5.33
CA ARG A 57 -1.63 53.03 -4.66
C ARG A 57 -1.65 53.02 -3.12
N SER A 58 -2.69 53.56 -2.46
CA SER A 58 -2.76 53.67 -0.99
C SER A 58 -3.31 52.43 -0.28
N SER A 59 -4.14 51.61 -0.96
CA SER A 59 -4.77 50.42 -0.37
C SER A 59 -3.78 49.26 -0.16
N TRP A 60 -2.78 49.16 -1.03
CA TRP A 60 -1.79 48.06 -0.99
C TRP A 60 -0.74 48.20 0.12
N ARG A 61 -0.34 49.42 0.50
CA ARG A 61 0.65 49.64 1.58
C ARG A 61 0.13 49.19 2.96
N LYS A 62 -1.17 49.29 3.23
CA LYS A 62 -1.79 48.76 4.47
C LYS A 62 -1.87 47.24 4.47
N ARG A 63 -2.22 46.61 3.34
CA ARG A 63 -2.26 45.14 3.22
C ARG A 63 -0.87 44.49 3.29
N ARG A 64 0.15 45.15 2.71
CA ARG A 64 1.54 44.66 2.73
C ARG A 64 2.18 44.75 4.13
N ARG A 65 1.83 45.74 4.96
CA ARG A 65 2.26 45.81 6.37
C ARG A 65 1.63 44.70 7.21
N GLY A 66 0.33 44.43 7.05
CA GLY A 66 -0.34 43.33 7.76
C GLY A 66 0.19 41.93 7.39
N PHE A 67 0.59 41.74 6.12
CA PHE A 67 1.17 40.48 5.65
C PHE A 67 2.64 40.29 6.08
N LEU A 68 3.43 41.38 6.18
CA LEU A 68 4.79 41.32 6.71
C LEU A 68 4.80 41.01 8.22
N THR A 69 3.89 41.59 9.01
CA THR A 69 3.83 41.32 10.46
C THR A 69 3.38 39.89 10.79
N MET A 70 2.57 39.25 9.94
CA MET A 70 2.19 37.83 10.10
C MET A 70 3.31 36.87 9.68
N THR A 71 4.11 37.23 8.68
CA THR A 71 5.26 36.42 8.26
C THR A 71 6.44 36.56 9.19
N GLU A 72 6.62 37.74 9.83
CA GLU A 72 7.61 37.92 10.89
C GLU A 72 7.24 37.17 12.17
N SER A 73 5.97 37.16 12.60
CA SER A 73 5.54 36.39 13.79
C SER A 73 5.58 34.87 13.57
N MET A 74 5.30 34.39 12.36
CA MET A 74 5.52 32.99 12.00
C MET A 74 7.02 32.65 11.92
N SER A 75 7.88 33.59 11.52
CA SER A 75 9.33 33.39 11.51
C SER A 75 9.96 33.40 12.90
N GLU A 76 9.38 34.11 13.87
CA GLU A 76 9.83 34.10 15.27
C GLU A 76 9.46 32.81 16.00
N GLY A 77 8.27 32.24 15.72
CA GLY A 77 7.90 30.91 16.21
C GLY A 77 8.77 29.78 15.66
N VAL A 78 9.34 29.95 14.47
CA VAL A 78 10.28 29.01 13.84
C VAL A 78 11.74 29.27 14.26
N ARG A 79 12.10 30.51 14.61
CA ARG A 79 13.46 30.89 15.06
C ARG A 79 13.78 30.57 16.51
N GLN A 80 12.79 30.28 17.35
CA GLN A 80 13.04 29.83 18.74
C GLN A 80 13.30 28.31 18.88
N MET A 81 13.44 27.57 17.77
CA MET A 81 14.11 26.27 17.79
C MET A 81 15.63 26.49 17.74
N THR A 82 16.19 26.94 18.86
CA THR A 82 17.63 26.83 19.11
C THR A 82 18.00 25.35 19.05
N VAL A 83 18.83 25.02 18.04
CA VAL A 83 19.37 23.69 17.79
C VAL A 83 20.15 23.22 19.02
N SER A 84 19.57 22.25 19.73
CA SER A 84 20.26 21.49 20.77
C SER A 84 20.65 20.10 20.23
N PRO A 85 21.74 19.48 20.71
CA PRO A 85 22.49 18.49 19.92
C PRO A 85 21.92 17.06 19.91
N SER A 86 20.65 16.82 20.23
CA SER A 86 20.14 15.44 20.28
C SER A 86 18.68 15.30 19.82
N GLY A 87 18.41 14.35 18.93
CA GLY A 87 17.05 13.98 18.49
C GLY A 87 16.11 13.53 19.62
N LYS A 88 16.62 13.31 20.84
CA LYS A 88 15.84 13.03 22.05
C LYS A 88 14.83 14.13 22.39
N GLN A 89 15.13 15.39 22.07
CA GLN A 89 14.26 16.53 22.42
C GLN A 89 12.95 16.61 21.59
N TRP A 90 12.90 16.03 20.40
CA TRP A 90 11.68 15.98 19.57
C TRP A 90 10.74 14.85 19.98
N VAL A 91 11.31 13.75 20.50
CA VAL A 91 10.55 12.67 21.15
C VAL A 91 9.85 13.21 22.41
N GLU A 92 10.53 14.03 23.21
CA GLU A 92 9.98 14.68 24.41
C GLU A 92 8.88 15.70 24.12
N LYS A 93 8.83 16.29 22.91
CA LYS A 93 7.74 17.17 22.45
C LYS A 93 6.59 16.40 21.77
N GLY A 94 6.61 15.06 21.82
CA GLY A 94 5.46 14.18 21.57
C GLY A 94 5.13 13.86 20.11
N GLY A 95 5.89 14.35 19.13
CA GLY A 95 5.58 14.14 17.71
C GLY A 95 6.36 13.02 17.04
N LEU A 96 7.66 12.91 17.31
CA LEU A 96 8.52 11.91 16.66
C LEU A 96 8.37 10.54 17.33
N GLN A 97 7.98 9.54 16.55
CA GLN A 97 7.93 8.16 16.97
C GLN A 97 9.35 7.61 17.09
N ALA A 98 9.79 7.34 18.32
CA ALA A 98 11.13 6.84 18.60
C ALA A 98 11.29 5.41 18.09
N ILE A 99 12.42 5.13 17.42
CA ILE A 99 12.77 3.78 16.96
C ILE A 99 13.79 3.20 17.93
N PRO A 100 13.53 2.03 18.54
CA PRO A 100 14.47 1.38 19.43
C PRO A 100 15.83 1.13 18.77
N ARG A 101 16.89 1.31 19.54
CA ARG A 101 18.27 1.01 19.15
C ARG A 101 18.88 0.01 20.11
N LEU A 102 19.87 -0.72 19.61
CA LEU A 102 20.74 -1.54 20.46
C LEU A 102 21.38 -0.72 21.59
N ASP A 103 21.74 0.53 21.30
CA ASP A 103 22.33 1.45 22.27
C ASP A 103 21.44 1.70 23.51
N ASP A 104 20.11 1.56 23.36
CA ASP A 104 19.15 1.92 24.40
C ASP A 104 19.17 0.95 25.58
N TYR A 105 19.53 -0.32 25.36
CA TYR A 105 19.58 -1.35 26.41
C TYR A 105 20.97 -1.98 26.61
N LEU A 106 21.87 -1.93 25.61
CA LEU A 106 23.26 -2.40 25.73
C LEU A 106 24.24 -1.30 26.16
N GLY A 107 23.79 -0.04 26.16
CA GLY A 107 24.66 1.12 26.29
C GLY A 107 25.40 1.47 24.98
N PRO A 108 26.26 2.50 24.99
CA PRO A 108 26.88 3.03 23.78
C PRO A 108 27.72 1.98 23.02
N LEU A 109 27.36 1.72 21.76
CA LEU A 109 28.10 0.79 20.90
C LEU A 109 29.07 1.53 19.97
N PRO A 110 30.22 0.91 19.63
CA PRO A 110 31.16 1.49 18.68
C PRO A 110 30.53 1.57 17.29
N ARG A 111 30.67 2.74 16.65
CA ARG A 111 30.20 2.99 15.28
C ARG A 111 31.39 3.00 14.32
N ILE A 112 31.24 2.36 13.17
CA ILE A 112 32.22 2.36 12.09
C ILE A 112 31.67 3.13 10.89
N SER A 113 32.55 3.61 10.01
CA SER A 113 32.15 4.20 8.72
C SER A 113 31.39 3.15 7.90
N ASN A 114 30.29 3.57 7.25
CA ASN A 114 29.48 2.67 6.45
C ASN A 114 30.32 2.07 5.29
N PRO A 115 30.36 0.73 5.15
CA PRO A 115 31.12 0.05 4.09
C PRO A 115 30.84 0.56 2.68
N MET A 116 29.62 1.05 2.41
CA MET A 116 29.24 1.63 1.11
C MET A 116 30.06 2.85 0.71
N ILE A 117 30.64 3.59 1.67
CA ILE A 117 31.49 4.77 1.40
C ILE A 117 32.73 4.36 0.60
N ASN A 118 33.27 3.17 0.90
CA ASN A 118 34.49 2.65 0.28
C ASN A 118 34.19 1.48 -0.68
N ASN A 119 32.94 1.34 -1.13
CA ASN A 119 32.56 0.26 -2.04
C ASN A 119 33.24 0.46 -3.40
N LYS A 120 33.79 -0.63 -3.96
CA LYS A 120 34.55 -0.60 -5.22
C LYS A 120 33.68 -0.25 -6.43
N PHE A 121 32.41 -0.63 -6.40
CA PHE A 121 31.49 -0.53 -7.53
C PHE A 121 30.44 0.57 -7.35
N PHE A 122 30.25 1.05 -6.11
CA PHE A 122 29.27 2.07 -5.77
C PHE A 122 29.93 3.21 -5.02
N LYS A 123 29.72 4.45 -5.49
CA LYS A 123 30.14 5.67 -4.78
C LYS A 123 28.90 6.48 -4.42
N PRO A 124 28.63 6.69 -3.12
CA PRO A 124 27.54 7.54 -2.66
C PRO A 124 27.64 8.96 -3.23
N ALA A 125 26.54 9.48 -3.75
CA ALA A 125 26.43 10.89 -4.10
C ALA A 125 26.21 11.74 -2.82
N GLU A 126 26.38 13.06 -2.94
CA GLU A 126 26.02 14.00 -1.86
C GLU A 126 24.52 13.86 -1.53
N GLY A 127 24.19 13.79 -0.23
CA GLY A 127 22.81 13.57 0.24
C GLY A 127 22.32 12.12 0.13
N PHE A 128 23.18 11.15 -0.19
CA PHE A 128 22.82 9.73 -0.19
C PHE A 128 22.51 9.20 1.22
N PHE A 129 23.32 9.59 2.20
CA PHE A 129 23.11 9.20 3.58
C PHE A 129 22.03 10.07 4.23
N VAL A 130 21.12 9.41 4.92
CA VAL A 130 20.07 10.04 5.72
C VAL A 130 20.51 10.11 7.18
N THR A 131 19.95 11.07 7.90
CA THR A 131 20.30 11.39 9.28
C THR A 131 19.16 11.05 10.24
N ASP A 132 19.44 11.19 11.53
CA ASP A 132 18.43 11.06 12.60
C ASP A 132 17.43 12.22 12.64
N TYR A 133 17.63 13.24 11.80
CA TYR A 133 16.79 14.42 11.70
C TYR A 133 15.89 14.40 10.46
N ASP A 134 16.10 13.44 9.55
CA ASP A 134 15.24 13.25 8.38
C ASP A 134 13.98 12.51 8.82
N VAL A 135 12.84 13.22 8.85
CA VAL A 135 11.56 12.67 9.31
C VAL A 135 10.46 12.88 8.27
N CYS A 136 9.45 12.02 8.30
CA CYS A 136 8.24 12.12 7.50
C CYS A 136 7.03 12.33 8.41
N SER A 137 6.15 13.29 8.09
CA SER A 137 4.87 13.43 8.78
C SER A 137 3.91 12.32 8.37
N GLN A 138 3.18 11.75 9.33
CA GLN A 138 2.08 10.82 9.07
C GLN A 138 0.89 11.52 8.41
N PHE A 139 0.61 12.76 8.82
CA PHE A 139 -0.51 13.53 8.30
C PHE A 139 0.03 14.73 7.51
N VAL A 140 -0.26 14.75 6.21
CA VAL A 140 0.08 15.87 5.31
C VAL A 140 -1.14 16.72 4.96
N ALA A 141 -2.34 16.21 5.24
CA ALA A 141 -3.60 16.94 5.16
C ALA A 141 -4.30 16.86 6.53
N PHE A 142 -4.75 18.00 7.03
CA PHE A 142 -5.44 18.11 8.33
C PHE A 142 -6.48 19.21 8.29
N ASP A 143 -7.53 19.05 9.09
CA ASP A 143 -8.55 20.07 9.30
C ASP A 143 -8.01 21.13 10.25
N THR A 144 -7.94 22.38 9.80
CA THR A 144 -7.44 23.50 10.62
C THR A 144 -8.31 23.80 11.84
N ARG A 145 -9.54 23.26 11.89
CA ARG A 145 -10.44 23.33 13.05
C ARG A 145 -10.08 22.31 14.14
N HIS A 146 -9.41 21.22 13.77
CA HIS A 146 -9.08 20.09 14.65
C HIS A 146 -7.59 19.77 14.54
N LEU A 147 -6.75 20.66 15.07
CA LEU A 147 -5.30 20.46 15.13
C LEU A 147 -4.98 19.35 16.16
N GLY A 148 -4.80 18.13 15.66
CA GLY A 148 -4.23 17.03 16.44
C GLY A 148 -2.73 17.17 16.65
N THR A 149 -2.17 16.34 17.52
CA THR A 149 -0.71 16.24 17.69
C THR A 149 -0.10 15.68 16.42
N PRO A 150 0.89 16.36 15.81
CA PRO A 150 1.53 15.87 14.60
C PRO A 150 2.37 14.63 14.93
N VAL A 151 2.25 13.59 14.11
CA VAL A 151 3.03 12.35 14.24
C VAL A 151 4.09 12.31 13.14
N TYR A 152 5.34 12.02 13.51
CA TYR A 152 6.45 11.92 12.59
C TYR A 152 7.15 10.56 12.72
N PHE A 153 7.59 10.02 11.59
CA PHE A 153 8.39 8.80 11.53
C PHE A 153 9.78 9.10 11.00
N LEU A 154 10.76 8.33 11.45
CA LEU A 154 12.14 8.49 11.00
C LEU A 154 12.29 7.98 9.57
N ARG A 155 12.94 8.75 8.69
CA ARG A 155 13.18 8.35 7.30
C ARG A 155 14.11 7.14 7.25
N ALA A 156 13.70 6.14 6.49
CA ALA A 156 14.50 4.96 6.21
C ALA A 156 15.62 5.27 5.22
N GLY A 157 16.72 4.53 5.32
CA GLY A 157 17.84 4.65 4.40
C GLY A 157 19.21 4.49 5.05
N PRO A 158 20.28 4.58 4.24
CA PRO A 158 21.64 4.35 4.70
C PRO A 158 22.10 5.46 5.64
N ARG A 159 22.78 5.08 6.73
CA ARG A 159 23.45 6.01 7.65
C ARG A 159 24.94 6.08 7.35
N GLU A 160 25.59 7.22 7.59
CA GLU A 160 27.05 7.36 7.38
C GLU A 160 27.88 6.42 8.25
N SER A 161 27.35 6.06 9.41
CA SER A 161 27.96 5.10 10.33
C SER A 161 27.02 3.95 10.66
N VAL A 162 27.62 2.77 10.88
CA VAL A 162 26.91 1.52 11.20
C VAL A 162 27.48 0.90 12.48
N VAL A 163 26.68 0.07 13.15
CA VAL A 163 27.05 -0.60 14.40
C VAL A 163 27.68 -1.97 14.13
N PHE A 164 27.23 -2.65 13.08
CA PHE A 164 27.75 -3.97 12.72
C PHE A 164 28.89 -3.88 11.74
N LYS A 165 29.98 -4.60 12.03
CA LYS A 165 31.01 -4.89 11.03
C LYS A 165 30.52 -6.04 10.13
N PRO A 166 30.73 -5.98 8.81
CA PRO A 166 30.23 -7.00 7.88
C PRO A 166 30.53 -8.45 8.25
N HIS A 167 31.78 -8.74 8.63
CA HIS A 167 32.24 -10.09 8.98
C HIS A 167 31.72 -10.59 10.33
N GLU A 168 31.19 -9.71 11.19
CA GLU A 168 30.57 -10.08 12.46
C GLU A 168 29.08 -10.41 12.27
N VAL A 169 28.46 -10.04 11.14
CA VAL A 169 27.02 -10.25 10.91
C VAL A 169 26.72 -11.71 10.60
N LYS A 170 25.73 -12.25 11.32
CA LYS A 170 25.07 -13.50 11.02
C LYS A 170 23.56 -13.24 10.92
N ALA A 171 23.08 -13.14 9.69
CA ALA A 171 21.70 -12.77 9.41
C ALA A 171 20.80 -14.01 9.24
N ALA A 172 19.59 -13.95 9.78
CA ALA A 172 18.52 -14.90 9.52
C ALA A 172 17.34 -14.23 8.84
N ILE A 173 16.85 -14.81 7.74
CA ILE A 173 15.67 -14.36 7.01
C ILE A 173 14.58 -15.42 7.16
N VAL A 174 13.41 -15.04 7.67
CA VAL A 174 12.28 -15.95 7.87
C VAL A 174 11.02 -15.38 7.22
N THR A 175 10.20 -16.25 6.64
CA THR A 175 8.88 -15.87 6.12
C THR A 175 7.77 -16.75 6.67
N CYS A 176 6.68 -16.11 7.09
CA CYS A 176 5.59 -16.73 7.82
C CYS A 176 4.21 -16.39 7.21
N GLY A 177 3.22 -17.24 7.47
CA GLY A 177 1.82 -17.03 7.09
C GLY A 177 1.51 -17.34 5.63
N GLY A 178 0.43 -16.74 5.11
CA GLY A 178 -0.03 -16.97 3.73
C GLY A 178 0.91 -16.41 2.66
N LEU A 179 0.88 -17.00 1.47
CA LEU A 179 1.63 -16.52 0.30
C LEU A 179 1.15 -15.13 -0.14
N CYS A 180 2.06 -14.37 -0.72
CA CYS A 180 1.84 -13.06 -1.31
C CYS A 180 2.83 -12.89 -2.47
N PRO A 181 2.45 -12.27 -3.60
CA PRO A 181 3.40 -11.94 -4.66
C PRO A 181 4.53 -11.06 -4.11
N GLY A 182 5.77 -11.39 -4.44
CA GLY A 182 6.95 -10.61 -4.04
C GLY A 182 7.73 -11.11 -2.82
N ILE A 183 7.29 -12.16 -2.11
CA ILE A 183 8.06 -12.74 -0.98
C ILE A 183 9.50 -13.08 -1.42
N ASN A 184 9.63 -13.80 -2.53
CA ASN A 184 10.93 -14.19 -3.07
C ASN A 184 11.77 -12.98 -3.50
N THR A 185 11.13 -11.91 -3.99
CA THR A 185 11.79 -10.64 -4.30
C THR A 185 12.35 -10.00 -3.04
N VAL A 186 11.57 -9.90 -1.96
CA VAL A 186 12.06 -9.37 -0.68
C VAL A 186 13.25 -10.17 -0.16
N ILE A 187 13.16 -11.50 -0.15
CA ILE A 187 14.26 -12.36 0.32
C ILE A 187 15.52 -12.15 -0.54
N ARG A 188 15.37 -12.12 -1.87
CA ARG A 188 16.48 -11.85 -2.78
C ARG A 188 17.11 -10.50 -2.46
N GLU A 189 16.33 -9.43 -2.38
CA GLU A 189 16.84 -8.08 -2.20
C GLU A 189 17.47 -7.86 -0.82
N LEU A 190 17.01 -8.59 0.22
CA LEU A 190 17.70 -8.65 1.51
C LEU A 190 19.09 -9.28 1.36
N VAL A 191 19.18 -10.43 0.70
CA VAL A 191 20.45 -11.15 0.48
C VAL A 191 21.41 -10.30 -0.37
N MET A 192 20.91 -9.68 -1.44
CA MET A 192 21.70 -8.79 -2.30
C MET A 192 22.14 -7.53 -1.53
N GLY A 193 21.26 -6.91 -0.76
CA GLY A 193 21.61 -5.74 0.07
C GLY A 193 22.68 -6.06 1.10
N LEU A 194 22.54 -7.17 1.82
CA LEU A 194 23.53 -7.64 2.80
C LEU A 194 24.87 -7.99 2.14
N SER A 195 24.84 -8.73 1.03
CA SER A 195 26.07 -9.21 0.36
C SER A 195 26.77 -8.12 -0.44
N ASP A 196 26.07 -7.43 -1.34
CA ASP A 196 26.70 -6.55 -2.33
C ASP A 196 26.98 -5.14 -1.79
N LEU A 197 26.11 -4.63 -0.89
CA LEU A 197 26.29 -3.29 -0.32
C LEU A 197 27.16 -3.31 0.93
N TYR A 198 26.98 -4.33 1.77
CA TYR A 198 27.62 -4.44 3.08
C TYR A 198 28.67 -5.54 3.20
N ASP A 199 28.87 -6.42 2.21
CA ASP A 199 29.84 -7.52 2.27
C ASP A 199 29.58 -8.53 3.41
N VAL A 200 28.32 -8.73 3.77
CA VAL A 200 27.90 -9.76 4.74
C VAL A 200 27.86 -11.11 4.04
N GLN A 201 28.64 -12.07 4.56
CA GLN A 201 28.81 -13.39 3.95
C GLN A 201 27.98 -14.49 4.63
N SER A 202 27.51 -14.27 5.87
CA SER A 202 26.78 -15.27 6.65
C SER A 202 25.29 -14.95 6.72
N ILE A 203 24.53 -15.47 5.75
CA ILE A 203 23.09 -15.26 5.65
C ILE A 203 22.39 -16.63 5.55
N ASP A 204 21.51 -16.91 6.50
CA ASP A 204 20.70 -18.13 6.53
C ASP A 204 19.21 -17.79 6.29
N GLY A 205 18.57 -18.58 5.44
CA GLY A 205 17.12 -18.60 5.25
C GLY A 205 16.50 -19.67 6.14
N ILE A 206 15.60 -19.26 7.03
CA ILE A 206 14.89 -20.13 7.97
C ILE A 206 13.67 -20.71 7.26
N LYS A 207 13.59 -22.04 7.17
CA LYS A 207 12.51 -22.69 6.43
C LYS A 207 11.25 -22.86 7.26
N ALA A 208 10.12 -22.89 6.57
CA ALA A 208 8.81 -23.20 7.15
C ALA A 208 8.43 -22.31 8.35
N GLY A 209 8.67 -20.99 8.26
CA GLY A 209 8.25 -20.02 9.26
C GLY A 209 9.00 -20.12 10.60
N TYR A 210 8.36 -19.67 11.69
CA TYR A 210 9.00 -19.56 13.01
C TYR A 210 9.50 -20.89 13.57
N ARG A 211 8.84 -22.01 13.25
CA ARG A 211 9.31 -23.35 13.64
C ARG A 211 10.69 -23.72 13.09
N GLY A 212 11.13 -23.06 12.03
CA GLY A 212 12.46 -23.26 11.46
C GLY A 212 13.59 -22.94 12.44
N PHE A 213 13.37 -22.05 13.42
CA PHE A 213 14.39 -21.68 14.40
C PHE A 213 14.78 -22.84 15.34
N TYR A 214 13.82 -23.69 15.74
CA TYR A 214 14.07 -24.80 16.66
C TYR A 214 14.02 -26.19 16.02
N SER A 215 13.54 -26.30 14.77
CA SER A 215 13.63 -27.56 14.00
C SER A 215 14.98 -27.73 13.30
N GLY A 216 15.82 -26.68 13.25
CA GLY A 216 17.13 -26.70 12.62
C GLY A 216 17.11 -26.67 11.08
N ASP A 217 15.92 -26.55 10.45
CA ASP A 217 15.80 -26.51 8.99
C ASP A 217 16.11 -25.11 8.45
N LYS A 218 17.31 -24.95 7.92
CA LYS A 218 17.80 -23.70 7.31
C LYS A 218 18.55 -23.93 6.02
N MET A 219 18.65 -22.87 5.23
CA MET A 219 19.31 -22.85 3.94
C MET A 219 20.32 -21.71 3.88
N LYS A 220 21.58 -21.99 3.54
CA LYS A 220 22.54 -20.91 3.29
C LYS A 220 22.11 -20.10 2.07
N LEU A 221 22.07 -18.78 2.22
CA LEU A 221 21.72 -17.84 1.17
C LEU A 221 22.95 -17.08 0.70
N ASN A 222 23.05 -16.91 -0.60
CA ASN A 222 24.05 -16.05 -1.24
C ASN A 222 23.49 -15.57 -2.59
N ARG A 223 24.18 -14.61 -3.22
CA ARG A 223 23.78 -14.03 -4.51
C ARG A 223 23.44 -15.05 -5.60
N HIS A 224 24.15 -16.17 -5.67
CA HIS A 224 23.95 -17.18 -6.71
C HIS A 224 22.71 -18.02 -6.44
N VAL A 225 22.46 -18.33 -5.17
CA VAL A 225 21.28 -19.08 -4.73
C VAL A 225 19.99 -18.33 -5.02
N VAL A 226 19.96 -17.00 -4.81
CA VAL A 226 18.74 -16.17 -4.94
C VAL A 226 18.56 -15.49 -6.30
N ASP A 227 19.46 -15.74 -7.26
CA ASP A 227 19.59 -14.94 -8.49
C ASP A 227 18.25 -14.75 -9.23
N ASP A 228 17.51 -15.85 -9.43
CA ASP A 228 16.26 -15.89 -10.18
C ASP A 228 14.98 -15.86 -9.31
N TRP A 229 15.11 -15.67 -8.00
CA TRP A 229 13.98 -15.83 -7.06
C TRP A 229 12.87 -14.80 -7.28
N HIS A 230 13.23 -13.57 -7.67
CA HIS A 230 12.28 -12.50 -8.01
C HIS A 230 11.34 -12.85 -9.19
N ARG A 231 11.69 -13.87 -10.00
CA ARG A 231 10.87 -14.35 -11.13
C ARG A 231 9.89 -15.44 -10.71
N LYS A 232 9.94 -15.90 -9.46
CA LYS A 232 9.14 -17.01 -8.93
C LYS A 232 8.07 -16.49 -7.98
N GLY A 233 6.86 -17.00 -8.12
CA GLY A 233 5.82 -16.83 -7.12
C GLY A 233 6.03 -17.72 -5.89
N GLY A 234 5.20 -17.55 -4.87
CA GLY A 234 5.28 -18.31 -3.62
C GLY A 234 6.48 -17.93 -2.74
N SER A 235 6.99 -18.89 -1.97
CA SER A 235 8.18 -18.74 -1.11
C SER A 235 9.11 -19.93 -1.29
N VAL A 236 10.35 -19.70 -1.73
CA VAL A 236 11.37 -20.76 -1.87
C VAL A 236 11.82 -21.30 -0.50
N LEU A 237 11.80 -20.47 0.55
CA LEU A 237 12.05 -20.93 1.93
C LEU A 237 10.88 -21.75 2.50
N GLY A 238 9.78 -21.88 1.76
CA GLY A 238 8.51 -22.33 2.32
C GLY A 238 7.93 -21.29 3.29
N THR A 239 6.78 -21.61 3.85
CA THR A 239 6.11 -20.80 4.89
C THR A 239 5.23 -21.72 5.73
N SER A 240 4.90 -21.34 6.94
CA SER A 240 3.94 -22.06 7.79
C SER A 240 2.95 -21.09 8.44
N ARG A 241 1.80 -21.65 8.81
CA ARG A 241 0.89 -21.10 9.84
C ARG A 241 1.19 -21.82 11.16
N GLY A 242 1.01 -21.14 12.28
CA GLY A 242 1.29 -21.69 13.61
C GLY A 242 2.78 -22.01 13.88
N GLY A 243 3.03 -22.79 14.93
CA GLY A 243 4.38 -23.20 15.34
C GLY A 243 5.19 -22.12 16.09
N PHE A 244 4.52 -21.07 16.56
CA PHE A 244 5.14 -20.04 17.38
C PHE A 244 5.33 -20.54 18.81
N ASP A 245 6.59 -20.58 19.26
CA ASP A 245 6.99 -20.94 20.61
C ASP A 245 8.14 -19.99 20.99
N LEU A 246 7.83 -19.00 21.83
CA LEU A 246 8.72 -17.86 22.09
C LEU A 246 10.08 -18.32 22.61
N GLU A 247 10.11 -19.19 23.61
CA GLU A 247 11.34 -19.66 24.23
C GLU A 247 12.19 -20.43 23.20
N LYS A 248 11.60 -21.42 22.52
CA LYS A 248 12.34 -22.21 21.53
C LYS A 248 12.85 -21.38 20.36
N ILE A 249 12.11 -20.35 19.95
CA ILE A 249 12.54 -19.46 18.86
C ILE A 249 13.75 -18.64 19.30
N VAL A 250 13.69 -17.99 20.47
CA VAL A 250 14.78 -17.13 20.96
C VAL A 250 16.00 -17.97 21.32
N ASP A 251 15.82 -19.15 21.91
CA ASP A 251 16.90 -20.10 22.17
C ASP A 251 17.57 -20.53 20.86
N GLY A 252 16.78 -20.92 19.84
CA GLY A 252 17.32 -21.28 18.53
C GLY A 252 18.02 -20.12 17.81
N ILE A 253 17.57 -18.88 18.03
CA ILE A 253 18.23 -17.67 17.52
C ILE A 253 19.61 -17.49 18.18
N GLU A 254 19.66 -17.62 19.51
CA GLU A 254 20.85 -17.44 20.33
C GLU A 254 21.88 -18.55 20.11
N GLU A 255 21.46 -19.82 20.13
CA GLU A 255 22.30 -20.99 19.85
C GLU A 255 22.93 -20.93 18.46
N ALA A 256 22.16 -20.46 17.46
CA ALA A 256 22.67 -20.25 16.12
C ALA A 256 23.58 -19.02 16.03
N GLY A 257 23.61 -18.14 17.03
CA GLY A 257 24.44 -16.93 17.05
C GLY A 257 23.99 -15.88 16.02
N TYR A 258 22.71 -15.82 15.67
CA TYR A 258 22.20 -14.78 14.78
C TYR A 258 22.19 -13.44 15.50
N ASN A 259 22.65 -12.40 14.82
CA ASN A 259 22.63 -11.03 15.35
C ASN A 259 21.83 -10.05 14.47
N GLN A 260 21.28 -10.53 13.35
CA GLN A 260 20.31 -9.80 12.55
C GLN A 260 19.15 -10.70 12.14
N LEU A 261 17.92 -10.27 12.40
CA LEU A 261 16.70 -10.99 12.08
C LEU A 261 15.84 -10.18 11.12
N TYR A 262 15.45 -10.79 10.01
CA TYR A 262 14.57 -10.22 9.01
C TYR A 262 13.30 -11.07 8.93
N VAL A 263 12.20 -10.52 9.46
CA VAL A 263 10.94 -11.25 9.63
C VAL A 263 9.91 -10.78 8.61
N ILE A 264 9.52 -11.64 7.68
CA ILE A 264 8.56 -11.33 6.61
C ILE A 264 7.22 -11.99 6.89
N GLY A 265 6.15 -11.23 7.14
CA GLY A 265 4.89 -11.84 7.53
C GLY A 265 3.70 -10.88 7.66
N GLY A 266 2.51 -11.44 7.92
CA GLY A 266 1.30 -10.65 8.18
C GLY A 266 1.14 -10.34 9.68
N ASP A 267 -0.06 -9.94 10.11
CA ASP A 267 -0.35 -9.48 11.47
C ASP A 267 0.08 -10.45 12.58
N GLY A 268 -0.24 -11.74 12.41
CA GLY A 268 0.17 -12.77 13.38
C GLY A 268 1.69 -12.89 13.49
N THR A 269 2.40 -12.65 12.37
CA THR A 269 3.86 -12.63 12.36
C THR A 269 4.39 -11.37 13.03
N MET A 270 3.80 -10.20 12.78
CA MET A 270 4.20 -8.94 13.43
C MET A 270 4.01 -9.01 14.95
N ARG A 271 2.89 -9.57 15.42
CA ARG A 271 2.67 -9.86 16.85
C ARG A 271 3.75 -10.78 17.43
N GLY A 272 4.04 -11.89 16.75
CA GLY A 272 5.12 -12.79 17.16
C GLY A 272 6.50 -12.11 17.16
N ALA A 273 6.76 -11.23 16.20
CA ALA A 273 8.00 -10.46 16.14
C ALA A 273 8.09 -9.47 17.32
N SER A 274 6.99 -8.80 17.72
CA SER A 274 7.01 -7.96 18.93
C SER A 274 7.43 -8.76 20.17
N MET A 275 6.84 -9.94 20.37
CA MET A 275 7.17 -10.80 21.51
C MET A 275 8.62 -11.29 21.48
N ILE A 276 9.14 -11.69 20.30
CA ILE A 276 10.55 -12.04 20.12
C ILE A 276 11.44 -10.84 20.47
N SER A 277 11.03 -9.64 20.08
CA SER A 277 11.82 -8.43 20.32
C SER A 277 11.94 -8.11 21.80
N GLU A 278 10.83 -8.22 22.52
CA GLU A 278 10.77 -7.96 23.95
C GLU A 278 11.66 -8.95 24.70
N GLU A 279 11.62 -10.23 24.31
CA GLU A 279 12.45 -11.27 24.93
C GLU A 279 13.95 -11.10 24.59
N ILE A 280 14.31 -10.70 23.36
CA ILE A 280 15.69 -10.34 22.98
C ILE A 280 16.23 -9.21 23.86
N THR A 281 15.43 -8.15 24.03
CA THR A 281 15.81 -7.00 24.87
C THR A 281 15.93 -7.41 26.34
N LYS A 282 14.99 -8.21 26.85
CA LYS A 282 15.00 -8.72 28.23
C LYS A 282 16.21 -9.61 28.51
N ARG A 283 16.66 -10.41 27.54
CA ARG A 283 17.88 -11.22 27.61
C ARG A 283 19.16 -10.42 27.33
N ASN A 284 19.04 -9.13 27.03
CA ASN A 284 20.16 -8.22 26.75
C ASN A 284 21.05 -8.73 25.59
N LEU A 285 20.44 -9.26 24.53
CA LEU A 285 21.14 -9.84 23.40
C LEU A 285 21.42 -8.78 22.32
N LYS A 286 22.63 -8.78 21.75
CA LYS A 286 23.02 -7.88 20.66
C LYS A 286 22.44 -8.32 19.31
N ILE A 287 21.13 -8.24 19.17
CA ILE A 287 20.40 -8.69 17.98
C ILE A 287 19.50 -7.55 17.48
N THR A 288 19.69 -7.12 16.23
CA THR A 288 18.71 -6.26 15.58
C THR A 288 17.65 -7.09 14.90
N MET A 289 16.40 -6.71 15.09
CA MET A 289 15.28 -7.29 14.37
C MET A 289 14.54 -6.22 13.59
N THR A 290 14.23 -6.56 12.35
CA THR A 290 13.36 -5.77 11.50
C THR A 290 12.29 -6.66 10.89
N ALA A 291 11.08 -6.13 10.77
CA ALA A 291 9.98 -6.84 10.16
C ALA A 291 9.54 -6.15 8.86
N ILE A 292 9.13 -6.97 7.89
CA ILE A 292 8.67 -6.52 6.57
C ILE A 292 7.21 -6.96 6.42
N PRO A 293 6.27 -6.01 6.32
CA PRO A 293 4.84 -6.28 6.41
C PRO A 293 4.36 -6.93 5.11
N LYS A 294 3.89 -8.18 5.22
CA LYS A 294 3.39 -9.02 4.13
C LYS A 294 1.91 -9.33 4.33
N THR A 295 1.07 -8.58 3.64
CA THR A 295 -0.35 -8.86 3.46
C THR A 295 -0.74 -8.50 2.04
N VAL A 296 -1.63 -9.28 1.42
CA VAL A 296 -2.19 -8.94 0.12
C VAL A 296 -3.40 -8.01 0.27
N ASP A 297 -4.06 -8.07 1.43
CA ASP A 297 -5.30 -7.37 1.75
C ASP A 297 -5.06 -5.89 2.07
N ASN A 298 -3.80 -5.47 2.25
CA ASN A 298 -3.41 -4.12 2.63
C ASN A 298 -4.01 -3.62 3.96
N ASP A 299 -4.13 -4.53 4.91
CA ASP A 299 -4.79 -4.33 6.20
C ASP A 299 -3.85 -3.97 7.36
N ILE A 300 -2.56 -3.81 7.09
CA ILE A 300 -1.58 -3.34 8.07
C ILE A 300 -1.65 -1.81 8.19
N GLY A 301 -1.83 -1.31 9.41
CA GLY A 301 -1.95 0.12 9.70
C GLY A 301 -0.66 0.93 9.49
N ILE A 302 -0.80 2.26 9.51
CA ILE A 302 0.26 3.29 9.38
C ILE A 302 0.91 3.36 7.99
N ILE A 303 1.21 2.22 7.37
CA ILE A 303 1.83 2.17 6.05
C ILE A 303 0.82 2.47 4.93
N ASP A 304 1.26 3.16 3.89
CA ASP A 304 0.40 3.49 2.74
C ASP A 304 -0.01 2.21 1.96
N LYS A 305 0.94 1.28 1.85
CA LYS A 305 0.81 0.05 1.07
C LYS A 305 1.67 -1.07 1.64
N SER A 306 1.16 -2.29 1.55
CA SER A 306 1.90 -3.54 1.69
C SER A 306 2.23 -4.13 0.32
N PHE A 307 3.28 -4.95 0.24
CA PHE A 307 3.73 -5.49 -1.04
C PHE A 307 2.84 -6.64 -1.51
N GLY A 308 2.64 -6.73 -2.83
CA GLY A 308 1.82 -7.75 -3.47
C GLY A 308 0.38 -7.31 -3.75
N LEU A 309 -0.06 -6.17 -3.19
CA LEU A 309 -1.38 -5.59 -3.43
C LEU A 309 -1.61 -5.23 -4.90
N ASP A 310 -0.65 -4.56 -5.55
CA ASP A 310 -0.86 -4.10 -6.93
C ASP A 310 -0.89 -5.28 -7.90
N THR A 311 -0.04 -6.27 -7.68
CA THR A 311 -0.08 -7.55 -8.40
C THR A 311 -1.40 -8.26 -8.18
N ALA A 312 -1.93 -8.23 -6.96
CA ALA A 312 -3.20 -8.88 -6.65
C ALA A 312 -4.39 -8.19 -7.32
N VAL A 313 -4.41 -6.85 -7.35
CA VAL A 313 -5.40 -6.06 -8.10
C VAL A 313 -5.32 -6.39 -9.59
N GLU A 314 -4.11 -6.44 -10.17
CA GLU A 314 -3.92 -6.80 -11.58
C GLU A 314 -4.47 -8.20 -11.91
N LYS A 315 -4.22 -9.19 -11.04
CA LYS A 315 -4.77 -10.56 -11.23
C LYS A 315 -6.27 -10.63 -10.97
N ALA A 316 -6.80 -9.84 -10.04
CA ALA A 316 -8.24 -9.73 -9.81
C ALA A 316 -8.97 -9.19 -11.04
N GLN A 317 -8.39 -8.21 -11.75
CA GLN A 317 -8.98 -7.68 -12.99
C GLN A 317 -9.15 -8.75 -14.07
N ALA A 318 -8.18 -9.67 -14.21
CA ALA A 318 -8.31 -10.77 -15.17
C ALA A 318 -9.50 -11.69 -14.84
N ALA A 319 -9.73 -11.96 -13.55
CA ALA A 319 -10.88 -12.75 -13.10
C ALA A 319 -12.21 -12.00 -13.27
N ILE A 320 -12.24 -10.69 -13.01
CA ILE A 320 -13.40 -9.82 -13.25
C ILE A 320 -13.75 -9.80 -14.74
N SER A 321 -12.76 -9.60 -15.61
CA SER A 321 -12.97 -9.60 -17.06
C SER A 321 -13.52 -10.94 -17.56
N ALA A 322 -13.01 -12.07 -17.06
CA ALA A 322 -13.57 -13.39 -17.36
C ALA A 322 -15.03 -13.52 -16.88
N GLY A 323 -15.33 -13.05 -15.66
CA GLY A 323 -16.68 -13.03 -15.12
C GLY A 323 -17.63 -12.16 -15.93
N HIS A 324 -17.16 -11.02 -16.43
CA HIS A 324 -17.92 -10.12 -17.29
C HIS A 324 -18.25 -10.77 -18.65
N VAL A 325 -17.26 -11.36 -19.32
CA VAL A 325 -17.46 -12.08 -20.60
C VAL A 325 -18.46 -13.21 -20.43
N GLU A 326 -18.34 -14.02 -19.37
CA GLU A 326 -19.27 -15.10 -19.06
C GLU A 326 -20.70 -14.58 -18.80
N ALA A 327 -20.84 -13.49 -18.04
CA ALA A 327 -22.12 -12.87 -17.74
C ALA A 327 -22.79 -12.31 -19.00
N GLN A 328 -22.04 -11.60 -19.85
CA GLN A 328 -22.55 -11.02 -21.09
C GLN A 328 -22.93 -12.09 -22.13
N SER A 329 -22.29 -13.26 -22.09
CA SER A 329 -22.50 -14.34 -23.07
C SER A 329 -23.78 -15.16 -22.83
N THR A 330 -24.53 -14.89 -21.75
CA THR A 330 -25.76 -15.62 -21.42
C THR A 330 -26.89 -14.65 -21.05
N PRO A 331 -28.14 -14.87 -21.51
CA PRO A 331 -29.28 -14.06 -21.08
C PRO A 331 -29.43 -14.06 -19.55
N ASN A 332 -29.58 -12.87 -18.96
CA ASN A 332 -29.63 -12.65 -17.52
C ASN A 332 -28.42 -13.29 -16.79
N GLY A 333 -27.24 -13.20 -17.39
CA GLY A 333 -26.02 -13.76 -16.86
C GLY A 333 -25.46 -12.94 -15.69
N VAL A 334 -24.98 -13.63 -14.65
CA VAL A 334 -24.33 -13.01 -13.49
C VAL A 334 -22.95 -13.61 -13.28
N GLY A 335 -21.93 -12.77 -13.27
CA GLY A 335 -20.56 -13.13 -12.92
C GLY A 335 -20.28 -12.79 -11.46
N VAL A 336 -20.10 -13.78 -10.59
CA VAL A 336 -19.72 -13.58 -9.18
C VAL A 336 -18.24 -13.89 -9.02
N VAL A 337 -17.45 -12.89 -8.65
CA VAL A 337 -16.00 -13.01 -8.45
C VAL A 337 -15.66 -12.78 -6.98
N LYS A 338 -15.21 -13.84 -6.31
CA LYS A 338 -14.72 -13.74 -4.93
C LYS A 338 -13.27 -13.26 -4.94
N LEU A 339 -12.93 -12.26 -4.13
CA LEU A 339 -11.56 -11.77 -3.97
C LEU A 339 -11.09 -11.92 -2.53
N MET A 340 -9.77 -11.88 -2.35
CA MET A 340 -9.17 -11.79 -1.02
C MET A 340 -9.55 -10.47 -0.32
N GLY A 341 -9.53 -10.47 1.00
CA GLY A 341 -10.04 -9.36 1.82
C GLY A 341 -10.78 -9.90 3.04
N ARG A 342 -10.02 -10.48 3.99
CA ARG A 342 -10.59 -11.09 5.20
C ARG A 342 -11.24 -10.05 6.10
N ASN A 343 -10.51 -8.97 6.39
CA ASN A 343 -10.93 -7.92 7.31
C ASN A 343 -11.10 -6.56 6.62
N ALA A 344 -10.52 -6.41 5.42
CA ALA A 344 -10.54 -5.17 4.66
C ALA A 344 -10.74 -5.41 3.16
N GLY A 345 -11.51 -4.53 2.52
CA GLY A 345 -11.92 -4.66 1.12
C GLY A 345 -11.01 -4.02 0.09
N HIS A 346 -9.73 -3.73 0.39
CA HIS A 346 -8.88 -2.90 -0.50
C HIS A 346 -8.69 -3.48 -1.91
N ILE A 347 -8.57 -4.81 -2.04
CA ILE A 347 -8.44 -5.47 -3.36
C ILE A 347 -9.74 -5.30 -4.14
N ALA A 348 -10.89 -5.62 -3.54
CA ALA A 348 -12.20 -5.49 -4.16
C ALA A 348 -12.50 -4.04 -4.56
N LEU A 349 -12.18 -3.07 -3.70
CA LEU A 349 -12.30 -1.64 -3.95
C LEU A 349 -11.49 -1.22 -5.19
N ARG A 350 -10.17 -1.51 -5.18
CA ARG A 350 -9.26 -1.08 -6.25
C ARG A 350 -9.54 -1.81 -7.56
N ALA A 351 -9.83 -3.10 -7.52
CA ALA A 351 -10.15 -3.90 -8.69
C ALA A 351 -11.45 -3.41 -9.36
N THR A 352 -12.48 -3.08 -8.56
CA THR A 352 -13.74 -2.51 -9.05
C THR A 352 -13.50 -1.17 -9.78
N LEU A 353 -12.80 -0.23 -9.13
CA LEU A 353 -12.49 1.07 -9.74
C LEU A 353 -11.66 0.97 -11.02
N SER A 354 -10.78 -0.02 -11.08
CA SER A 354 -9.85 -0.21 -12.19
C SER A 354 -10.47 -0.98 -13.36
N SER A 355 -11.41 -1.89 -13.12
CA SER A 355 -12.06 -2.69 -14.17
C SER A 355 -13.18 -1.92 -14.88
N ARG A 356 -14.01 -1.19 -14.13
CA ARG A 356 -15.27 -0.58 -14.61
C ARG A 356 -16.36 -1.55 -15.09
N ASP A 357 -16.09 -2.86 -15.07
CA ASP A 357 -17.05 -3.91 -15.46
C ASP A 357 -17.95 -4.40 -14.31
N VAL A 358 -17.71 -3.91 -13.08
CA VAL A 358 -18.35 -4.41 -11.87
C VAL A 358 -19.59 -3.56 -11.57
N ASP A 359 -20.75 -4.19 -11.42
CA ASP A 359 -22.01 -3.52 -11.04
C ASP A 359 -22.24 -3.50 -9.53
N CYS A 360 -21.65 -4.43 -8.78
CA CYS A 360 -21.80 -4.47 -7.33
C CYS A 360 -20.48 -4.90 -6.66
N CYS A 361 -20.01 -4.10 -5.71
CA CYS A 361 -18.82 -4.38 -4.91
C CYS A 361 -19.22 -4.54 -3.44
N LEU A 362 -18.94 -5.72 -2.89
CA LEU A 362 -19.24 -6.10 -1.51
C LEU A 362 -17.94 -6.26 -0.73
N ILE A 363 -17.78 -5.45 0.31
CA ILE A 363 -16.57 -5.40 1.15
C ILE A 363 -16.93 -5.63 2.64
N PRO A 364 -15.99 -6.13 3.48
CA PRO A 364 -16.27 -6.41 4.89
C PRO A 364 -16.70 -5.18 5.70
N GLU A 365 -16.29 -3.99 5.29
CA GLU A 365 -16.60 -2.73 5.96
C GLU A 365 -18.05 -2.27 5.77
N VAL A 366 -18.75 -2.75 4.74
CA VAL A 366 -20.08 -2.27 4.38
C VAL A 366 -21.10 -3.42 4.51
N PRO A 367 -21.95 -3.39 5.55
CA PRO A 367 -23.00 -4.40 5.71
C PRO A 367 -24.05 -4.27 4.60
N PHE A 368 -24.67 -5.38 4.27
CA PHE A 368 -25.76 -5.46 3.30
C PHE A 368 -26.75 -6.55 3.69
N PHE A 369 -27.93 -6.53 3.09
CA PHE A 369 -28.95 -7.56 3.25
C PHE A 369 -29.39 -8.05 1.86
N THR A 370 -29.88 -9.29 1.79
CA THR A 370 -30.14 -9.96 0.51
C THR A 370 -31.52 -9.64 -0.08
N GLU A 371 -32.59 -9.87 0.68
CA GLU A 371 -33.99 -9.79 0.22
C GLU A 371 -34.77 -8.65 0.89
N GLY A 372 -35.76 -8.11 0.17
CA GLY A 372 -36.65 -7.05 0.63
C GLY A 372 -36.39 -5.74 -0.11
N PRO A 373 -37.27 -4.73 0.08
CA PRO A 373 -37.19 -3.47 -0.65
C PRO A 373 -35.81 -2.81 -0.56
N GLY A 374 -35.15 -2.63 -1.70
CA GLY A 374 -33.80 -2.04 -1.78
C GLY A 374 -32.66 -2.97 -1.34
N GLY A 375 -32.94 -4.27 -1.23
CA GLY A 375 -31.96 -5.31 -0.94
C GLY A 375 -31.05 -5.62 -2.13
N LEU A 376 -30.00 -6.40 -1.88
CA LEU A 376 -29.02 -6.76 -2.89
C LEU A 376 -29.68 -7.42 -4.12
N PHE A 377 -30.59 -8.38 -3.94
CA PHE A 377 -31.14 -9.13 -5.07
C PHE A 377 -32.07 -8.29 -5.96
N GLU A 378 -32.87 -7.39 -5.38
CA GLU A 378 -33.68 -6.44 -6.16
C GLU A 378 -32.79 -5.47 -6.96
N PHE A 379 -31.71 -4.99 -6.35
CA PHE A 379 -30.73 -4.16 -7.05
C PHE A 379 -30.11 -4.91 -8.24
N LEU A 380 -29.67 -6.16 -8.03
CA LEU A 380 -29.10 -6.98 -9.10
C LEU A 380 -30.12 -7.26 -10.22
N ASP A 381 -31.38 -7.54 -9.89
CA ASP A 381 -32.44 -7.74 -10.90
C ASP A 381 -32.70 -6.47 -11.74
N GLY A 382 -32.65 -5.30 -11.11
CA GLY A 382 -32.70 -4.01 -11.82
C GLY A 382 -31.54 -3.86 -12.81
N ARG A 383 -30.30 -4.13 -12.37
CA ARG A 383 -29.11 -4.08 -13.24
C ARG A 383 -29.19 -5.07 -14.40
N ILE A 384 -29.66 -6.30 -14.13
CA ILE A 384 -29.84 -7.33 -15.16
C ILE A 384 -30.92 -6.90 -16.16
N SER A 385 -32.01 -6.29 -15.70
CA SER A 385 -33.08 -5.80 -16.57
C SER A 385 -32.63 -4.64 -17.46
N GLU A 386 -31.74 -3.77 -16.96
CA GLU A 386 -31.16 -2.65 -17.70
C GLU A 386 -30.10 -3.10 -18.72
N ASN A 387 -29.16 -3.95 -18.28
CA ASN A 387 -27.94 -4.27 -19.04
C ASN A 387 -27.94 -5.67 -19.68
N GLY A 388 -28.91 -6.51 -19.37
CA GLY A 388 -29.00 -7.92 -19.77
C GLY A 388 -28.09 -8.88 -18.99
N HIS A 389 -27.18 -8.35 -18.16
CA HIS A 389 -26.21 -9.10 -17.37
C HIS A 389 -25.73 -8.26 -16.17
N CYS A 390 -24.99 -8.88 -15.24
CA CYS A 390 -24.42 -8.20 -14.08
C CYS A 390 -23.11 -8.85 -13.59
N VAL A 391 -22.19 -8.05 -13.05
CA VAL A 391 -20.98 -8.54 -12.39
C VAL A 391 -20.91 -8.11 -10.94
N VAL A 392 -20.71 -9.08 -10.05
CA VAL A 392 -20.60 -8.88 -8.60
C VAL A 392 -19.20 -9.27 -8.14
N VAL A 393 -18.50 -8.33 -7.50
CA VAL A 393 -17.25 -8.60 -6.78
C VAL A 393 -17.54 -8.67 -5.30
N VAL A 394 -17.09 -9.74 -4.65
CA VAL A 394 -17.28 -9.96 -3.22
C VAL A 394 -15.96 -10.30 -2.54
N ALA A 395 -15.55 -9.51 -1.56
CA ALA A 395 -14.41 -9.86 -0.71
C ALA A 395 -14.81 -11.02 0.22
N GLU A 396 -13.89 -11.95 0.50
CA GLU A 396 -14.18 -13.16 1.29
C GLU A 396 -14.75 -12.86 2.69
N GLY A 397 -14.38 -11.73 3.29
CA GLY A 397 -14.89 -11.30 4.60
C GLY A 397 -16.26 -10.62 4.59
N ALA A 398 -16.83 -10.29 3.43
CA ALA A 398 -18.12 -9.64 3.33
C ALA A 398 -19.27 -10.60 3.69
N GLY A 399 -20.31 -10.09 4.36
CA GLY A 399 -21.57 -10.84 4.62
C GLY A 399 -21.41 -12.11 5.47
N GLN A 400 -20.34 -12.23 6.26
CA GLN A 400 -20.07 -13.40 7.12
C GLN A 400 -21.09 -13.59 8.25
N ASP A 401 -21.91 -12.58 8.51
CA ASP A 401 -23.05 -12.57 9.41
C ASP A 401 -24.34 -13.10 8.78
N LEU A 402 -24.44 -13.09 7.44
CA LEU A 402 -25.60 -13.58 6.69
C LEU A 402 -25.60 -15.09 6.50
N ILE A 403 -24.44 -15.72 6.59
CA ILE A 403 -24.27 -17.16 6.37
C ILE A 403 -24.61 -17.89 7.68
N PRO A 404 -25.63 -18.78 7.71
CA PRO A 404 -25.95 -19.57 8.89
C PRO A 404 -24.74 -20.40 9.32
N ARG A 405 -24.32 -20.25 10.58
CA ARG A 405 -23.20 -21.01 11.14
C ARG A 405 -23.68 -22.32 11.73
N THR A 406 -22.96 -23.40 11.44
CA THR A 406 -23.10 -24.67 12.17
C THR A 406 -22.15 -24.68 13.37
N ALA A 407 -22.47 -25.44 14.42
CA ALA A 407 -21.68 -25.51 15.65
C ALA A 407 -20.26 -26.11 15.48
N GLU A 408 -19.94 -26.66 14.31
CA GLU A 408 -18.70 -27.40 14.01
C GLU A 408 -17.60 -26.56 13.33
N GLN A 409 -17.79 -25.23 13.19
CA GLN A 409 -16.81 -24.37 12.52
C GLN A 409 -15.55 -24.16 13.37
N GLY A 410 -14.41 -24.58 12.83
CA GLY A 410 -13.12 -24.56 13.49
C GLY A 410 -12.33 -23.24 13.35
N PHE A 411 -11.19 -23.21 14.05
CA PHE A 411 -10.15 -22.20 13.91
C PHE A 411 -9.03 -22.73 13.00
N ASP A 412 -8.34 -21.85 12.28
CA ASP A 412 -7.12 -22.22 11.56
C ASP A 412 -5.96 -22.49 12.53
N ASP A 413 -4.85 -23.06 12.04
CA ASP A 413 -3.65 -23.37 12.84
C ASP A 413 -3.00 -22.15 13.52
N SER A 414 -3.46 -20.94 13.19
CA SER A 414 -3.01 -19.68 13.79
C SER A 414 -4.04 -19.09 14.76
N GLY A 415 -5.11 -19.84 15.07
CA GLY A 415 -6.17 -19.44 16.00
C GLY A 415 -7.19 -18.46 15.43
N ASN A 416 -7.23 -18.25 14.10
CA ASN A 416 -8.21 -17.36 13.49
C ASN A 416 -9.47 -18.15 13.11
N LEU A 417 -10.65 -17.53 13.28
CA LEU A 417 -11.90 -18.12 12.82
C LEU A 417 -11.84 -18.41 11.31
N GLN A 418 -12.28 -19.60 10.91
CA GLN A 418 -12.37 -19.95 9.50
C GLN A 418 -13.60 -19.25 8.88
N LEU A 419 -13.36 -18.51 7.78
CA LEU A 419 -14.43 -17.86 7.03
C LEU A 419 -15.20 -18.88 6.20
N LEU A 420 -16.49 -18.62 6.01
CA LEU A 420 -17.33 -19.39 5.10
C LEU A 420 -17.24 -18.83 3.69
N ASP A 421 -17.49 -19.68 2.69
CA ASP A 421 -17.46 -19.24 1.29
C ASP A 421 -18.72 -18.43 0.96
N ILE A 422 -18.61 -17.11 1.16
CA ILE A 422 -19.64 -16.13 0.80
C ILE A 422 -19.99 -16.18 -0.69
N GLY A 423 -19.03 -16.48 -1.57
CA GLY A 423 -19.25 -16.53 -3.01
C GLY A 423 -20.21 -17.65 -3.38
N GLN A 424 -19.95 -18.87 -2.90
CA GLN A 424 -20.85 -20.00 -3.12
C GLN A 424 -22.22 -19.81 -2.48
N TRP A 425 -22.26 -19.27 -1.26
CA TRP A 425 -23.51 -18.98 -0.56
C TRP A 425 -24.36 -17.96 -1.33
N LEU A 426 -23.74 -16.85 -1.77
CA LEU A 426 -24.42 -15.79 -2.52
C LEU A 426 -25.01 -16.33 -3.83
N VAL A 427 -24.27 -17.18 -4.54
CA VAL A 427 -24.74 -17.84 -5.78
C VAL A 427 -25.94 -18.74 -5.50
N ALA A 428 -25.94 -19.48 -4.40
CA ALA A 428 -27.04 -20.36 -4.03
C ALA A 428 -28.31 -19.57 -3.69
N GLU A 429 -28.19 -18.53 -2.86
CA GLU A 429 -29.33 -17.69 -2.47
C GLU A 429 -29.87 -16.87 -3.64
N LEU A 430 -29.00 -16.31 -4.49
CA LEU A 430 -29.43 -15.59 -5.69
C LEU A 430 -30.21 -16.49 -6.66
N LYS A 431 -29.78 -17.74 -6.86
CA LYS A 431 -30.53 -18.72 -7.69
C LYS A 431 -31.89 -19.05 -7.11
N LYS A 432 -32.00 -19.22 -5.78
CA LYS A 432 -33.28 -19.46 -5.11
C LYS A 432 -34.22 -18.27 -5.28
N TRP A 433 -33.72 -17.06 -5.04
CA TRP A 433 -34.48 -15.83 -5.19
C TRP A 433 -34.96 -15.63 -6.64
N TRP A 434 -34.08 -15.85 -7.62
CA TRP A 434 -34.42 -15.72 -9.04
C TRP A 434 -35.53 -16.69 -9.46
N LYS A 435 -35.45 -17.96 -9.07
CA LYS A 435 -36.48 -18.96 -9.38
C LYS A 435 -37.87 -18.58 -8.84
N LYS A 436 -37.91 -17.86 -7.71
CA LYS A 436 -39.14 -17.40 -7.08
C LYS A 436 -39.75 -16.18 -7.78
N HIS A 437 -38.92 -15.20 -8.19
CA HIS A 437 -39.39 -13.91 -8.71
C HIS A 437 -39.42 -13.82 -10.24
N ASN A 438 -38.60 -14.61 -10.92
CA ASN A 438 -38.44 -14.63 -12.37
C ASN A 438 -38.47 -16.09 -12.93
N PRO A 439 -39.52 -16.89 -12.64
CA PRO A 439 -39.55 -18.33 -12.93
C PRO A 439 -39.42 -18.67 -14.43
N ASP A 440 -39.91 -17.80 -15.31
CA ASP A 440 -39.96 -18.02 -16.76
C ASP A 440 -38.74 -17.46 -17.50
N LYS A 441 -37.83 -16.77 -16.80
CA LYS A 441 -36.64 -16.17 -17.41
C LYS A 441 -35.44 -17.11 -17.25
N LEU A 442 -34.69 -17.29 -18.34
CA LEU A 442 -33.37 -17.94 -18.29
C LEU A 442 -32.47 -17.19 -17.30
N PHE A 443 -31.62 -17.90 -16.59
CA PHE A 443 -30.70 -17.33 -15.61
C PHE A 443 -29.45 -18.19 -15.47
N ALA A 444 -28.29 -17.55 -15.56
CA ALA A 444 -27.01 -18.23 -15.40
C ALA A 444 -26.13 -17.44 -14.46
N VAL A 445 -25.59 -18.13 -13.44
CA VAL A 445 -24.62 -17.55 -12.52
C VAL A 445 -23.32 -18.32 -12.64
N LYS A 446 -22.23 -17.60 -12.88
CA LYS A 446 -20.87 -18.13 -12.95
C LYS A 446 -20.09 -17.63 -11.76
N TYR A 447 -19.50 -18.55 -11.03
CA TYR A 447 -18.70 -18.26 -9.85
C TYR A 447 -17.21 -18.42 -10.17
N ILE A 448 -16.42 -17.42 -9.85
CA ILE A 448 -14.97 -17.41 -10.06
C ILE A 448 -14.29 -17.12 -8.73
N ASP A 449 -13.42 -18.05 -8.31
CA ASP A 449 -12.52 -17.89 -7.17
C ASP A 449 -11.05 -17.93 -7.65
N PRO A 450 -10.42 -16.78 -7.91
CA PRO A 450 -9.03 -16.69 -8.33
C PRO A 450 -8.05 -16.64 -7.15
N THR A 451 -8.47 -16.88 -5.88
CA THR A 451 -7.68 -16.63 -4.66
C THR A 451 -6.23 -17.15 -4.76
N TYR A 452 -6.04 -18.39 -5.23
CA TYR A 452 -4.69 -18.95 -5.35
C TYR A 452 -3.92 -18.44 -6.57
N MET A 453 -4.63 -18.13 -7.66
CA MET A 453 -4.04 -17.52 -8.86
C MET A 453 -3.59 -16.08 -8.61
N VAL A 454 -4.21 -15.39 -7.64
CA VAL A 454 -3.85 -14.03 -7.23
C VAL A 454 -2.59 -14.03 -6.37
N ARG A 455 -2.48 -14.93 -5.38
CA ARG A 455 -1.39 -14.85 -4.39
C ARG A 455 -0.13 -15.68 -4.70
N ALA A 456 -0.23 -16.65 -5.61
CA ALA A 456 0.86 -17.58 -5.90
C ALA A 456 1.74 -17.13 -7.10
N VAL A 457 1.43 -16.00 -7.73
CA VAL A 457 2.16 -15.50 -8.90
C VAL A 457 3.41 -14.69 -8.50
N PRO A 458 4.37 -14.51 -9.43
CA PRO A 458 5.43 -13.51 -9.28
C PRO A 458 4.87 -12.09 -9.14
N SER A 459 5.61 -11.21 -8.47
CA SER A 459 5.24 -9.78 -8.38
C SER A 459 5.36 -9.09 -9.73
N ASN A 460 4.47 -8.14 -10.02
CA ASN A 460 4.60 -7.26 -11.17
C ASN A 460 5.72 -6.21 -10.96
N ALA A 461 5.95 -5.34 -11.94
CA ALA A 461 7.04 -4.36 -11.89
C ALA A 461 6.91 -3.38 -10.72
N ALA A 462 5.70 -2.91 -10.42
CA ALA A 462 5.44 -1.95 -9.34
C ALA A 462 5.73 -2.56 -7.97
N ASP A 463 5.24 -3.78 -7.71
CA ASP A 463 5.52 -4.49 -6.47
C ASP A 463 6.98 -4.94 -6.38
N THR A 464 7.62 -5.30 -7.49
CA THR A 464 9.05 -5.66 -7.50
C THR A 464 9.92 -4.48 -7.07
N PHE A 465 9.66 -3.29 -7.61
CA PHE A 465 10.30 -2.05 -7.19
C PHE A 465 10.07 -1.76 -5.72
N PHE A 466 8.82 -1.90 -5.26
CA PHE A 466 8.45 -1.68 -3.86
C PHE A 466 9.15 -2.65 -2.89
N CYS A 467 9.12 -3.96 -3.19
CA CYS A 467 9.83 -4.99 -2.43
C CYS A 467 11.33 -4.70 -2.32
N THR A 468 11.94 -4.22 -3.39
CA THR A 468 13.37 -3.88 -3.42
C THR A 468 13.70 -2.78 -2.43
N LEU A 469 12.94 -1.69 -2.46
CA LEU A 469 13.19 -0.56 -1.55
C LEU A 469 12.84 -0.90 -0.09
N LEU A 470 11.82 -1.71 0.16
CA LEU A 470 11.53 -2.21 1.51
C LEU A 470 12.68 -3.05 2.07
N ALA A 471 13.19 -4.00 1.28
CA ALA A 471 14.30 -4.85 1.69
C ALA A 471 15.57 -4.04 1.96
N GLN A 472 15.94 -3.12 1.05
CA GLN A 472 17.10 -2.25 1.24
C GLN A 472 16.94 -1.35 2.48
N SER A 473 15.77 -0.76 2.69
CA SER A 473 15.45 0.03 3.90
C SER A 473 15.68 -0.79 5.17
N ALA A 474 15.19 -2.04 5.20
CA ALA A 474 15.36 -2.95 6.33
C ALA A 474 16.84 -3.27 6.61
N VAL A 475 17.64 -3.55 5.56
CA VAL A 475 19.08 -3.80 5.70
C VAL A 475 19.80 -2.58 6.26
N HIS A 476 19.51 -1.39 5.73
CA HIS A 476 20.15 -0.16 6.20
C HIS A 476 19.87 0.13 7.68
N GLY A 477 18.62 -0.08 8.11
CA GLY A 477 18.24 0.12 9.51
C GLY A 477 18.93 -0.88 10.45
N ALA A 478 18.92 -2.16 10.11
CA ALA A 478 19.57 -3.20 10.90
C ALA A 478 21.09 -2.97 11.04
N MET A 479 21.79 -2.65 9.95
CA MET A 479 23.22 -2.34 9.98
C MET A 479 23.54 -1.12 10.86
N ALA A 480 22.67 -0.11 10.84
CA ALA A 480 22.81 1.10 11.65
C ALA A 480 22.47 0.91 13.15
N GLY A 481 22.02 -0.29 13.55
CA GLY A 481 21.71 -0.63 14.94
C GLY A 481 20.28 -0.31 15.39
N TYR A 482 19.39 0.06 14.46
CA TYR A 482 17.96 0.13 14.78
C TYR A 482 17.40 -1.29 14.91
N THR A 483 16.47 -1.46 15.85
CA THR A 483 15.80 -2.73 16.11
C THR A 483 14.31 -2.49 16.37
N SER A 484 13.53 -3.57 16.40
CA SER A 484 12.10 -3.52 16.73
C SER A 484 11.32 -2.56 15.83
N PHE A 485 11.65 -2.55 14.53
CA PHE A 485 11.05 -1.64 13.56
C PHE A 485 10.56 -2.36 12.32
N VAL A 486 9.61 -1.72 11.65
CA VAL A 486 9.06 -2.09 10.35
C VAL A 486 9.54 -1.10 9.30
N ALA A 487 10.03 -1.61 8.18
CA ALA A 487 10.25 -0.78 7.00
C ALA A 487 8.94 -0.66 6.21
N GLY A 488 8.48 0.56 5.95
CA GLY A 488 7.23 0.83 5.25
C GLY A 488 7.18 2.23 4.66
N THR A 489 6.21 2.53 3.82
CA THR A 489 6.01 3.89 3.29
C THR A 489 4.95 4.63 4.09
N VAL A 490 5.23 5.90 4.37
CA VAL A 490 4.29 6.86 4.94
C VAL A 490 4.29 8.07 4.02
N ASN A 491 3.13 8.41 3.44
CA ASN A 491 2.98 9.47 2.44
C ASN A 491 4.00 9.37 1.28
N GLY A 492 4.28 8.16 0.81
CA GLY A 492 5.22 7.88 -0.27
C GLY A 492 6.71 7.96 0.13
N VAL A 493 7.01 8.21 1.41
CA VAL A 493 8.39 8.23 1.93
C VAL A 493 8.64 6.95 2.73
N TYR A 494 9.75 6.27 2.44
CA TYR A 494 10.17 5.11 3.22
C TYR A 494 10.62 5.53 4.61
N CYS A 495 10.03 4.92 5.63
CA CYS A 495 10.22 5.24 7.02
C CYS A 495 10.47 3.97 7.85
N TYR A 496 11.10 4.17 9.00
CA TYR A 496 11.10 3.20 10.08
C TYR A 496 9.92 3.50 10.99
N ILE A 497 9.13 2.46 11.27
CA ILE A 497 7.93 2.54 12.09
C ILE A 497 8.12 1.57 13.27
N PRO A 498 7.81 1.96 14.52
CA PRO A 498 7.88 1.05 15.66
C PRO A 498 7.04 -0.21 15.44
N LEU A 499 7.61 -1.39 15.73
CA LEU A 499 6.97 -2.69 15.48
C LEU A 499 5.70 -2.90 16.32
N ASP A 500 5.71 -2.41 17.56
CA ASP A 500 4.57 -2.45 18.47
C ASP A 500 3.35 -1.72 17.90
N GLN A 501 3.55 -0.53 17.31
CA GLN A 501 2.48 0.25 16.68
C GLN A 501 1.88 -0.44 15.46
N ILE A 502 2.70 -1.10 14.65
CA ILE A 502 2.23 -1.87 13.50
C ILE A 502 1.43 -3.09 13.96
N SER A 503 1.89 -3.79 15.01
CA SER A 503 1.21 -4.99 15.52
C SER A 503 -0.20 -4.75 16.07
N GLN A 504 -0.51 -3.49 16.41
CA GLN A 504 -1.78 -3.06 17.02
C GLN A 504 -2.69 -2.29 16.05
N SER A 505 -2.18 -1.90 14.88
CA SER A 505 -2.92 -1.04 13.95
C SER A 505 -3.48 -1.82 12.77
N THR A 506 -4.71 -1.46 12.38
CA THR A 506 -5.41 -2.05 11.23
C THR A 506 -5.73 -0.98 10.20
N HIS A 507 -5.67 -1.33 8.92
CA HIS A 507 -6.02 -0.45 7.82
C HIS A 507 -7.26 -0.96 7.07
N LYS A 508 -8.42 -0.43 7.44
CA LYS A 508 -9.68 -0.69 6.73
C LYS A 508 -9.89 0.31 5.60
N VAL A 509 -10.75 -0.03 4.66
CA VAL A 509 -11.27 0.92 3.67
C VAL A 509 -12.04 2.02 4.40
N ASP A 510 -11.65 3.27 4.19
CA ASP A 510 -12.43 4.42 4.64
C ASP A 510 -13.65 4.61 3.74
N ILE A 511 -14.80 4.14 4.22
CA ILE A 511 -16.08 4.21 3.51
C ILE A 511 -16.67 5.64 3.44
N HIS A 512 -16.08 6.61 4.12
CA HIS A 512 -16.50 8.01 4.08
C HIS A 512 -15.70 8.84 3.08
N ASN A 513 -14.61 8.29 2.54
CA ASN A 513 -13.78 9.01 1.58
C ASN A 513 -14.40 9.01 0.16
N HIS A 514 -13.82 9.85 -0.70
CA HIS A 514 -14.25 9.98 -2.09
C HIS A 514 -14.00 8.71 -2.93
N ILE A 515 -13.08 7.83 -2.54
CA ILE A 515 -12.75 6.61 -3.29
C ILE A 515 -13.92 5.62 -3.22
N TRP A 516 -14.46 5.37 -2.02
CA TRP A 516 -15.66 4.54 -1.87
C TRP A 516 -16.89 5.20 -2.51
N ALA A 517 -17.04 6.52 -2.34
CA ALA A 517 -18.12 7.26 -3.00
C ALA A 517 -18.06 7.13 -4.53
N TRP A 518 -16.87 7.13 -5.13
CA TRP A 518 -16.70 6.89 -6.56
C TRP A 518 -17.06 5.48 -6.98
N VAL A 519 -16.68 4.43 -6.22
CA VAL A 519 -17.14 3.05 -6.50
C VAL A 519 -18.66 3.02 -6.60
N ARG A 520 -19.34 3.58 -5.60
CA ARG A 520 -20.80 3.61 -5.58
C ARG A 520 -21.40 4.42 -6.72
N SER A 521 -20.79 5.55 -7.06
CA SER A 521 -21.25 6.40 -8.17
C SER A 521 -21.07 5.74 -9.53
N ILE A 522 -20.00 4.98 -9.74
CA ILE A 522 -19.72 4.31 -11.02
C ILE A 522 -20.67 3.13 -11.23
N ASN A 523 -20.95 2.42 -10.14
CA ASN A 523 -21.75 1.21 -10.15
C ASN A 523 -23.24 1.48 -9.93
N SER A 524 -23.64 2.75 -9.71
CA SER A 524 -24.97 3.15 -9.22
C SER A 524 -25.40 2.36 -7.96
N GLN A 525 -24.43 1.93 -7.14
CA GLN A 525 -24.66 1.04 -6.01
C GLN A 525 -25.25 1.82 -4.81
N PRO A 526 -26.42 1.42 -4.30
CA PRO A 526 -27.03 2.06 -3.14
C PRO A 526 -26.26 1.75 -1.86
N ASP A 527 -26.61 2.46 -0.79
CA ASP A 527 -26.23 2.07 0.56
C ASP A 527 -27.32 1.12 1.05
N PHE A 528 -27.03 -0.18 1.00
CA PHE A 528 -28.02 -1.20 1.33
C PHE A 528 -28.56 -1.00 2.76
N LYS A 529 -27.72 -0.74 3.76
CA LYS A 529 -28.21 -0.51 5.12
C LYS A 529 -29.03 0.77 5.27
N ALA A 530 -28.69 1.83 4.54
CA ALA A 530 -29.52 3.02 4.56
C ALA A 530 -30.92 2.79 3.94
N CYS A 531 -31.03 1.88 2.96
CA CYS A 531 -32.31 1.45 2.40
C CYS A 531 -33.13 0.66 3.43
N GLU A 532 -32.51 -0.30 4.13
CA GLU A 532 -33.14 -1.08 5.20
C GLU A 532 -33.75 -0.18 6.27
N ASN A 533 -32.97 0.78 6.78
CA ASN A 533 -33.40 1.69 7.85
C ASN A 533 -34.54 2.63 7.44
N ARG A 534 -34.59 3.06 6.17
CA ARG A 534 -35.69 3.90 5.66
C ARG A 534 -36.98 3.08 5.56
N ASN A 535 -36.87 1.83 5.15
CA ASN A 535 -38.00 0.92 5.01
C ASN A 535 -38.54 0.45 6.37
N SER A 536 -37.68 0.26 7.38
CA SER A 536 -38.10 -0.04 8.74
C SER A 536 -38.75 1.14 9.46
N ASN A 537 -38.39 2.37 9.11
CA ASN A 537 -38.90 3.60 9.74
C ASN A 537 -40.17 4.17 9.07
N GLY A 538 -40.75 3.49 8.08
CA GLY A 538 -42.10 3.79 7.57
C GLY A 538 -42.27 5.12 6.83
N SER A 539 -41.20 5.76 6.33
CA SER A 539 -41.34 6.94 5.46
C SER A 539 -41.53 6.50 4.00
N ALA A 540 -42.75 6.11 3.65
CA ALA A 540 -43.16 5.70 2.30
C ALA A 540 -43.29 6.88 1.30
N SER A 541 -42.44 7.90 1.37
CA SER A 541 -42.62 9.13 0.56
C SER A 541 -41.42 9.57 -0.29
N ASP A 542 -40.35 8.79 -0.41
CA ASP A 542 -39.26 9.11 -1.36
C ASP A 542 -38.66 7.83 -1.98
N MET A 543 -39.45 7.13 -2.81
CA MET A 543 -38.89 6.24 -3.84
C MET A 543 -38.61 7.07 -5.10
N ASP A 544 -37.64 7.98 -5.02
CA ASP A 544 -36.92 8.42 -6.22
C ASP A 544 -35.60 7.65 -6.26
N LEU A 545 -35.65 6.50 -6.94
CA LEU A 545 -34.46 6.01 -7.64
C LEU A 545 -34.02 7.19 -8.53
N ASN A 546 -32.78 7.65 -8.38
CA ASN A 546 -32.18 8.75 -9.14
C ASN A 546 -32.03 8.38 -10.64
N PHE A 547 -33.14 8.12 -11.31
CA PHE A 547 -33.23 8.11 -12.75
C PHE A 547 -33.34 9.55 -13.22
N THR A 548 -32.41 9.93 -14.08
CA THR A 548 -32.48 11.17 -14.83
C THR A 548 -33.79 11.23 -15.62
N PRO A 549 -34.33 12.44 -15.92
CA PRO A 549 -35.55 12.58 -16.72
C PRO A 549 -35.51 11.84 -18.07
N LYS A 550 -34.31 11.62 -18.62
CA LYS A 550 -34.10 10.82 -19.84
C LYS A 550 -34.36 9.32 -19.64
N GLU A 551 -34.01 8.78 -18.48
CA GLU A 551 -34.20 7.35 -18.16
C GLU A 551 -35.68 7.04 -17.89
N LYS A 552 -36.42 7.97 -17.25
CA LYS A 552 -37.87 7.87 -17.09
C LYS A 552 -38.62 7.93 -18.44
N ALA A 553 -38.11 8.69 -19.41
CA ALA A 553 -38.69 8.78 -20.76
C ALA A 553 -38.42 7.52 -21.61
N ALA A 554 -37.22 6.94 -21.52
CA ALA A 554 -36.85 5.73 -22.27
C ALA A 554 -37.58 4.47 -21.79
N ALA A 555 -37.99 4.42 -20.51
CA ALA A 555 -38.79 3.34 -19.96
C ALA A 555 -40.26 3.40 -20.41
N ALA A 556 -40.81 4.60 -20.65
CA ALA A 556 -42.18 4.80 -21.09
C ALA A 556 -42.38 4.50 -22.59
N GLU A 557 -41.36 4.71 -23.42
CA GLU A 557 -41.44 4.43 -24.88
C GLU A 557 -41.29 2.94 -25.24
N LYS A 558 -40.94 2.06 -24.28
CA LYS A 558 -40.84 0.60 -24.52
C LYS A 558 -42.03 -0.20 -24.01
N SER A 559 -43.04 0.46 -23.44
CA SER A 559 -44.23 -0.18 -22.87
C SER A 559 -45.52 0.02 -23.68
N ASP A 560 -45.44 0.60 -24.89
CA ASP A 560 -46.56 0.69 -25.86
C ASP A 560 -46.25 -0.08 -27.15
#